data_AF-A0A9P7JS57-F1
#
_entry.id   AF-A0A9P7JS57-F1
#
_cell.length_a   1.000
_cell.length_b   1.000
_cell.length_c   1.000
_cell.angle_alpha   90.00
_cell.angle_beta   90.00
_cell.angle_gamma   90.00
#
_symmetry.space_group_name_H-M   'P 1'
#
loop_
_entity.id
_entity.type
_entity.pdbx_description
1 polymer ?
#
loop_
_entity_poly.entity_id
_entity_poly.type
_entity_poly.pdbx_seq_one_letter_code
_entity_poly.pdbx_strand_id
1 'polypeptide(L)'
;MPRSNSSVDSPKKTKQKKLTEEEVLVLKSHLEEWKEAAAEDRKKIMKVVVKEAKVHAPTMDDRLLKKRKYSVIEQLRKEDIIEKTGARPGSKTFIERYQSTLTAIMASLSKEELEEAQNTVIEWSDKAPPAAVQADFAKKKAPGMMKDLATKLWKQAGMRIFILSAWKTEEDEVRCLVT
;
A
#
# COMPACT_ATOMS: atom_id res chain seq x y z
N MET A 1 10.12 17.22 47.53
CA MET A 1 9.59 15.88 47.15
C MET A 1 8.99 15.95 45.76
N PRO A 2 9.01 14.85 45.00
CA PRO A 2 9.20 14.81 43.55
C PRO A 2 7.89 14.62 42.77
N ARG A 3 7.94 14.83 41.45
CA ARG A 3 7.43 13.85 40.47
C ARG A 3 8.05 14.10 39.10
N SER A 4 9.12 13.37 38.86
CA SER A 4 9.49 12.87 37.54
C SER A 4 8.28 12.16 36.93
N ASN A 5 7.99 12.40 35.65
CA ASN A 5 7.63 11.33 34.74
C ASN A 5 7.98 11.73 33.30
N SER A 6 9.06 11.11 32.84
CA SER A 6 9.39 10.83 31.46
C SER A 6 8.20 10.29 30.67
N SER A 7 8.05 10.73 29.41
CA SER A 7 8.07 9.78 28.28
C SER A 7 8.23 10.58 26.99
N VAL A 8 9.46 10.51 26.48
CA VAL A 8 9.87 10.90 25.14
C VAL A 8 9.21 10.00 24.10
N ASP A 9 8.98 10.60 22.93
CA ASP A 9 8.72 10.07 21.60
C ASP A 9 7.37 9.38 21.28
N SER A 10 6.48 10.20 20.74
CA SER A 10 5.43 9.75 19.82
C SER A 10 6.04 9.44 18.43
N PRO A 11 5.70 8.33 17.75
CA PRO A 11 6.22 8.02 16.42
C PRO A 11 5.75 9.03 15.38
N LYS A 12 6.71 9.59 14.65
CA LYS A 12 6.55 10.62 13.61
C LYS A 12 5.51 10.21 12.56
N LYS A 13 4.54 11.10 12.35
CA LYS A 13 3.58 11.11 11.23
C LYS A 13 4.31 10.89 9.90
N THR A 14 4.03 9.81 9.19
CA THR A 14 4.48 9.60 7.81
C THR A 14 3.83 10.68 6.93
N LYS A 15 4.63 11.70 6.59
CA LYS A 15 4.24 12.79 5.69
C LYS A 15 3.79 12.17 4.37
N GLN A 16 2.54 12.41 3.96
CA GLN A 16 2.12 12.17 2.58
C GLN A 16 3.12 12.90 1.67
N LYS A 17 3.68 12.19 0.68
CA LYS A 17 4.54 12.84 -0.32
C LYS A 17 3.72 13.94 -0.97
N LYS A 18 4.27 15.16 -0.99
CA LYS A 18 3.69 16.27 -1.73
C LYS A 18 3.70 15.90 -3.21
N LEU A 19 2.64 16.24 -3.94
CA LEU A 19 2.66 16.16 -5.40
C LEU A 19 3.87 16.93 -5.92
N THR A 20 4.50 16.38 -6.95
CA THR A 20 5.61 17.08 -7.63
C THR A 20 5.07 18.33 -8.32
N GLU A 21 5.94 19.32 -8.55
CA GLU A 21 5.53 20.57 -9.20
C GLU A 21 4.97 20.32 -10.61
N GLU A 22 5.48 19.30 -11.30
CA GLU A 22 5.01 18.86 -12.61
C GLU A 22 3.60 18.26 -12.56
N GLU A 23 3.31 17.37 -11.59
CA GLU A 23 1.96 16.83 -11.38
C GLU A 23 0.95 17.94 -11.08
N VAL A 24 1.35 18.95 -10.29
CA VAL A 24 0.51 20.11 -9.97
C VAL A 24 0.29 20.99 -11.21
N LEU A 25 1.28 21.10 -12.09
CA LEU A 25 1.20 21.93 -13.29
C LEU A 25 0.26 21.31 -14.33
N VAL A 26 0.33 19.99 -14.52
CA VAL A 26 -0.63 19.21 -15.34
C VAL A 26 -2.05 19.31 -14.78
N LEU A 27 -2.21 19.24 -13.46
CA LEU A 27 -3.53 19.40 -12.85
C LEU A 27 -4.10 20.81 -13.01
N LYS A 28 -3.24 21.84 -12.96
CA LYS A 28 -3.65 23.23 -13.12
C LYS A 28 -3.97 23.59 -14.57
N SER A 29 -3.26 23.05 -15.56
CA SER A 29 -3.49 23.35 -16.97
C SER A 29 -4.87 22.88 -17.43
N HIS A 30 -5.35 21.73 -16.93
CA HIS A 30 -6.65 21.17 -17.32
C HIS A 30 -7.80 21.60 -16.39
N LEU A 31 -7.53 22.44 -15.39
CA LEU A 31 -8.51 22.84 -14.38
C LEU A 31 -9.54 23.83 -14.92
N GLU A 32 -9.13 24.76 -15.78
CA GLU A 32 -10.05 25.71 -16.42
C GLU A 32 -10.93 25.01 -17.46
N GLU A 33 -10.34 24.15 -18.29
CA GLU A 33 -11.09 23.30 -19.24
C GLU A 33 -12.11 22.39 -18.51
N TRP A 34 -11.74 21.85 -17.35
CA TRP A 34 -12.66 21.01 -16.56
C TRP A 34 -13.81 21.83 -15.94
N LYS A 35 -13.56 23.07 -15.50
CA LYS A 35 -14.59 23.95 -14.94
C LYS A 35 -15.65 24.31 -15.99
N GLU A 36 -15.22 24.62 -17.21
CA GLU A 36 -16.08 25.06 -18.31
C GLU A 36 -16.81 23.90 -19.01
N ALA A 37 -16.30 22.66 -18.88
CA ALA A 37 -16.89 21.49 -19.52
C ALA A 37 -18.22 21.02 -18.91
N ALA A 38 -19.08 20.45 -19.76
CA ALA A 38 -20.27 19.72 -19.36
C ALA A 38 -19.91 18.40 -18.64
N ALA A 39 -20.85 17.81 -17.88
CA ALA A 39 -20.59 16.66 -17.02
C ALA A 39 -19.96 15.44 -17.75
N GLU A 40 -20.35 15.17 -18.99
CA GLU A 40 -19.76 14.07 -19.78
C GLU A 40 -18.36 14.40 -20.31
N ASP A 41 -18.08 15.67 -20.62
CA ASP A 41 -16.77 16.09 -21.11
C ASP A 41 -15.76 16.23 -19.96
N ARG A 42 -16.21 16.59 -18.75
CA ARG A 42 -15.42 16.53 -17.51
C ARG A 42 -14.82 15.15 -17.26
N LYS A 43 -15.57 14.09 -17.57
CA LYS A 43 -15.11 12.70 -17.43
C LYS A 43 -14.02 12.35 -18.45
N LYS A 44 -14.09 12.91 -19.67
CA LYS A 44 -13.05 12.76 -20.70
C LYS A 44 -11.79 13.52 -20.31
N ILE A 45 -11.93 14.78 -19.87
CA ILE A 45 -10.81 15.61 -19.39
C ILE A 45 -10.12 14.93 -18.22
N MET A 46 -10.87 14.43 -17.23
CA MET A 46 -10.28 13.71 -16.09
C MET A 46 -9.48 12.47 -16.52
N LYS A 47 -9.92 11.73 -17.55
CA LYS A 47 -9.15 10.59 -18.10
C LYS A 47 -7.85 11.04 -18.75
N VAL A 48 -7.83 12.19 -19.43
CA VAL A 48 -6.62 12.76 -20.04
C VAL A 48 -5.66 13.24 -18.95
N VAL A 49 -6.16 14.02 -17.98
CA VAL A 49 -5.41 14.45 -16.78
C VAL A 49 -4.75 13.27 -16.09
N VAL A 50 -5.50 12.18 -15.84
CA VAL A 50 -4.97 10.99 -15.16
C VAL A 50 -3.89 10.30 -16.00
N LYS A 51 -4.01 10.29 -17.33
CA LYS A 51 -2.97 9.72 -18.20
C LYS A 51 -1.70 10.57 -18.19
N GLU A 52 -1.82 11.89 -18.26
CA GLU A 52 -0.66 12.80 -18.23
C GLU A 52 0.00 12.83 -16.85
N ALA A 53 -0.78 12.91 -15.77
CA ALA A 53 -0.25 12.85 -14.41
C ALA A 53 0.43 11.50 -14.12
N LYS A 54 0.00 10.40 -14.75
CA LYS A 54 0.69 9.10 -14.66
C LYS A 54 2.08 9.09 -15.29
N VAL A 55 2.36 9.95 -16.25
CA VAL A 55 3.70 10.09 -16.86
C VAL A 55 4.68 10.74 -15.88
N HIS A 56 4.19 11.68 -15.07
CA HIS A 56 4.95 12.39 -14.04
C HIS A 56 4.90 11.72 -12.66
N ALA A 57 4.01 10.73 -12.49
CA ALA A 57 3.97 9.92 -11.29
C ALA A 57 5.34 9.29 -11.08
N PRO A 58 5.88 9.28 -9.85
CA PRO A 58 7.19 8.73 -9.60
C PRO A 58 7.23 7.30 -10.13
N THR A 59 8.01 7.12 -11.20
CA THR A 59 8.44 5.83 -11.69
C THR A 59 8.97 5.03 -10.52
N MET A 60 8.79 3.72 -10.55
CA MET A 60 9.19 2.80 -9.49
C MET A 60 10.67 3.00 -9.14
N ASP A 61 10.95 3.91 -8.20
CA ASP A 61 12.28 4.24 -7.70
C ASP A 61 12.91 2.96 -7.11
N ASP A 62 14.22 2.79 -7.25
CA ASP A 62 14.98 1.62 -6.81
C ASP A 62 14.67 1.23 -5.37
N ARG A 63 14.43 2.23 -4.52
CA ARG A 63 14.02 2.00 -3.12
C ARG A 63 12.65 1.36 -3.00
N LEU A 64 11.70 1.75 -3.85
CA LEU A 64 10.34 1.17 -3.92
C LEU A 64 10.36 -0.21 -4.57
N LEU A 65 11.15 -0.39 -5.64
CA LEU A 65 11.39 -1.68 -6.26
C LEU A 65 11.92 -2.70 -5.25
N LYS A 66 12.95 -2.31 -4.48
CA LYS A 66 13.52 -3.16 -3.43
C LYS A 66 12.47 -3.54 -2.39
N LYS A 67 11.65 -2.59 -1.93
CA LYS A 67 10.57 -2.88 -0.96
C LYS A 67 9.50 -3.81 -1.53
N ARG A 68 9.08 -3.62 -2.77
CA ARG A 68 8.07 -4.48 -3.41
C ARG A 68 8.60 -5.88 -3.65
N LYS A 69 9.86 -6.00 -4.09
CA LYS A 69 10.58 -7.28 -4.22
C LYS A 69 10.61 -8.04 -2.90
N TYR A 70 10.94 -7.35 -1.80
CA TYR A 70 10.93 -7.94 -0.46
C TYR A 70 9.51 -8.41 -0.08
N SER A 71 8.49 -7.61 -0.39
CA SER A 71 7.11 -7.98 -0.07
C SER A 71 6.61 -9.17 -0.90
N VAL A 72 7.01 -9.29 -2.17
CA VAL A 72 6.69 -10.46 -3.00
C VAL A 72 7.38 -11.72 -2.46
N ILE A 73 8.67 -11.64 -2.14
CA ILE A 73 9.42 -12.76 -1.55
C ILE A 73 8.84 -13.17 -0.20
N GLU A 74 8.47 -12.19 0.64
CA GLU A 74 7.79 -12.40 1.91
C GLU A 74 6.46 -13.15 1.74
N GLN A 75 5.69 -12.86 0.68
CA GLN A 75 4.44 -13.59 0.39
C GLN A 75 4.72 -15.00 -0.16
N LEU A 76 5.68 -15.16 -1.07
CA LEU A 76 6.00 -16.44 -1.71
C LEU A 76 6.66 -17.43 -0.73
N ARG A 77 7.48 -16.94 0.21
CA ARG A 77 8.26 -17.74 1.17
C ARG A 77 7.71 -17.63 2.59
N LYS A 78 6.44 -17.24 2.75
CA LYS A 78 5.81 -17.00 4.06
C LYS A 78 5.89 -18.23 4.97
N GLU A 79 5.73 -19.42 4.40
CA GLU A 79 5.81 -20.69 5.13
C GLU A 79 7.25 -20.97 5.59
N ASP A 80 8.24 -20.87 4.70
CA ASP A 80 9.66 -21.00 5.03
C ASP A 80 10.11 -20.02 6.12
N ILE A 81 9.57 -18.79 6.10
CA ILE A 81 9.87 -17.79 7.13
C ILE A 81 9.26 -18.21 8.47
N ILE A 82 8.03 -18.72 8.50
CA ILE A 82 7.39 -19.18 9.73
C ILE A 82 8.12 -20.40 10.29
N GLU A 83 8.50 -21.34 9.42
CA GLU A 83 9.24 -22.56 9.77
C GLU A 83 10.63 -22.23 10.34
N LYS A 84 11.43 -21.42 9.63
CA LYS A 84 12.78 -21.01 10.08
C LYS A 84 12.76 -20.13 11.32
N THR A 85 11.68 -19.38 11.53
CA THR A 85 11.53 -18.55 12.74
C THR A 85 11.12 -19.39 13.96
N GLY A 86 10.45 -20.53 13.74
CA GLY A 86 10.07 -21.49 14.78
C GLY A 86 9.15 -20.92 15.87
N ALA A 87 8.52 -19.78 15.60
CA ALA A 87 7.73 -19.03 16.57
C ALA A 87 6.39 -18.62 15.97
N ARG A 88 5.37 -18.50 16.83
CA ARG A 88 4.03 -18.09 16.40
C ARG A 88 4.07 -16.68 15.78
N PRO A 89 3.47 -16.48 14.59
CA PRO A 89 3.35 -15.15 14.00
C PRO A 89 2.74 -14.16 14.99
N GLY A 90 3.42 -13.02 15.20
CA GLY A 90 2.99 -11.97 16.14
C GLY A 90 3.54 -12.10 17.57
N SER A 91 4.32 -13.12 17.90
CA SER A 91 5.07 -13.14 19.16
C SER A 91 6.25 -12.15 19.12
N LYS A 92 6.69 -11.68 20.29
CA LYS A 92 7.88 -10.82 20.40
C LYS A 92 9.12 -11.50 19.81
N THR A 93 9.29 -12.79 20.09
CA THR A 93 10.38 -13.61 19.55
C THR A 93 10.32 -13.78 18.03
N PHE A 94 9.11 -13.83 17.45
CA PHE A 94 8.93 -13.84 16.00
C PHE A 94 9.40 -12.52 15.41
N ILE A 95 8.95 -11.37 15.94
CA ILE A 95 9.32 -10.04 15.42
C ILE A 95 10.84 -9.80 15.47
N GLU A 96 11.49 -10.20 16.57
CA GLU A 96 12.95 -10.07 16.74
C GLU A 96 13.74 -10.91 15.74
N ARG A 97 13.29 -12.14 15.48
CA ARG A 97 13.95 -13.08 14.55
C ARG A 97 13.54 -12.88 13.09
N TYR A 98 12.39 -12.27 12.84
CA TYR A 98 11.81 -12.13 11.51
C TYR A 98 12.71 -11.38 10.54
N GLN A 99 13.29 -10.26 10.99
CA GLN A 99 14.14 -9.44 10.13
C GLN A 99 15.44 -10.16 9.78
N SER A 100 16.02 -10.92 10.73
CA SER A 100 17.24 -11.68 10.49
C SER A 100 16.98 -12.92 9.63
N THR A 101 15.87 -13.64 9.85
CA THR A 101 15.48 -14.79 9.02
C THR A 101 15.15 -14.37 7.59
N LEU A 102 14.42 -13.26 7.40
CA LEU A 102 14.20 -12.68 6.07
C LEU A 102 15.51 -12.31 5.38
N THR A 103 16.42 -11.64 6.09
CA THR A 103 17.73 -11.23 5.53
C THR A 103 18.56 -12.45 5.13
N ALA A 104 18.57 -13.50 5.97
CA ALA A 104 19.25 -14.75 5.68
C ALA A 104 18.63 -15.48 4.47
N ILE A 105 17.30 -15.53 4.38
CA ILE A 105 16.59 -16.09 3.24
C ILE A 105 16.99 -15.34 1.97
N MET A 106 16.93 -14.02 1.96
CA MET A 106 17.32 -13.22 0.78
C MET A 106 18.79 -13.35 0.40
N ALA A 107 19.69 -13.56 1.37
CA ALA A 107 21.10 -13.82 1.10
C ALA A 107 21.33 -15.23 0.52
N SER A 108 20.45 -16.18 0.83
CA SER A 108 20.48 -17.55 0.30
C SER A 108 19.76 -17.72 -1.04
N LEU A 109 18.90 -16.78 -1.45
CA LEU A 109 18.20 -16.84 -2.72
C LEU A 109 19.20 -16.72 -3.88
N SER A 110 19.02 -17.54 -4.91
CA SER A 110 19.84 -17.47 -6.12
C SER A 110 19.53 -16.20 -6.91
N LYS A 111 20.43 -15.81 -7.83
CA LYS A 111 20.17 -14.67 -8.73
C LYS A 111 18.93 -14.89 -9.59
N GLU A 112 18.66 -16.13 -9.96
CA GLU A 112 17.50 -16.54 -10.77
C GLU A 112 16.18 -16.32 -10.00
N GLU A 113 16.09 -16.77 -8.73
CA GLU A 113 14.90 -16.54 -7.89
C GLU A 113 14.67 -15.05 -7.60
N LEU A 114 15.77 -14.29 -7.50
CA LEU A 114 15.71 -12.84 -7.35
C LEU A 114 15.20 -12.14 -8.62
N GLU A 115 15.48 -12.66 -9.81
CA GLU A 115 14.96 -12.15 -11.08
C GLU A 115 13.48 -12.55 -11.27
N GLU A 116 13.10 -13.78 -10.92
CA GLU A 116 11.69 -14.21 -10.93
C GLU A 116 10.82 -13.36 -10.01
N ALA A 117 11.32 -13.02 -8.82
CA ALA A 117 10.63 -12.09 -7.92
C ALA A 117 10.51 -10.68 -8.52
N GLN A 118 11.49 -10.22 -9.31
CA GLN A 118 11.39 -8.93 -10.02
C GLN A 118 10.35 -8.99 -11.14
N ASN A 119 10.34 -10.06 -11.93
CA ASN A 119 9.36 -10.28 -12.98
C ASN A 119 7.94 -10.35 -12.40
N THR A 120 7.78 -11.01 -11.24
CA THR A 120 6.52 -11.07 -10.50
C THR A 120 6.09 -9.69 -9.99
N VAL A 121 7.03 -8.86 -9.51
CA VAL A 121 6.75 -7.46 -9.11
C VAL A 121 6.27 -6.63 -10.31
N ILE A 122 6.88 -6.79 -11.48
CA ILE A 122 6.50 -6.10 -12.71
C ILE A 122 5.10 -6.58 -13.13
N GLU A 123 4.87 -7.89 -13.16
CA GLU A 123 3.57 -8.45 -13.52
C GLU A 123 2.45 -8.01 -12.57
N TRP A 124 2.70 -7.97 -11.25
CA TRP A 124 1.71 -7.48 -10.28
C TRP A 124 1.50 -5.97 -10.38
N SER A 125 2.50 -5.23 -10.85
CA SER A 125 2.35 -3.79 -11.14
C SER A 125 1.40 -3.57 -12.32
N ASP A 126 1.39 -4.47 -13.30
CA ASP A 126 0.61 -4.32 -14.53
C ASP A 126 -0.79 -4.96 -14.44
N LYS A 127 -0.90 -6.16 -13.85
CA LYS A 127 -2.14 -6.98 -13.84
C LYS A 127 -2.83 -7.08 -12.47
N ALA A 128 -2.28 -6.43 -11.45
CA ALA A 128 -2.62 -6.57 -10.03
C ALA A 128 -2.21 -7.93 -9.41
N PRO A 129 -2.03 -8.03 -8.08
CA PRO A 129 -1.65 -9.28 -7.41
C PRO A 129 -2.73 -10.38 -7.54
N PRO A 130 -2.39 -11.67 -7.32
CA PRO A 130 -3.36 -12.76 -7.31
C PRO A 130 -4.49 -12.55 -6.30
N ALA A 131 -5.68 -13.09 -6.59
CA ALA A 131 -6.90 -12.87 -5.79
C ALA A 131 -6.73 -13.27 -4.31
N ALA A 132 -6.05 -14.38 -4.02
CA ALA A 132 -5.75 -14.81 -2.65
C ALA A 132 -4.90 -13.77 -1.89
N VAL A 133 -3.87 -13.22 -2.55
CA VAL A 133 -3.00 -12.18 -1.99
C VAL A 133 -3.78 -10.89 -1.77
N GLN A 134 -4.67 -10.52 -2.69
CA GLN A 134 -5.54 -9.36 -2.54
C GLN A 134 -6.51 -9.52 -1.37
N ALA A 135 -7.11 -10.70 -1.20
CA ALA A 135 -8.04 -11.01 -0.12
C ALA A 135 -7.36 -10.92 1.25
N ASP A 136 -6.17 -11.52 1.37
CA ASP A 136 -5.37 -11.48 2.60
C ASP A 136 -4.90 -10.06 2.94
N PHE A 137 -4.49 -9.30 1.92
CA PHE A 137 -4.11 -7.90 2.08
C PHE A 137 -5.30 -7.04 2.50
N ALA A 138 -6.46 -7.22 1.85
CA ALA A 138 -7.71 -6.52 2.18
C ALA A 138 -8.11 -6.78 3.64
N LYS A 139 -8.16 -8.04 4.07
CA LYS A 139 -8.49 -8.41 5.47
C LYS A 139 -7.59 -7.71 6.49
N LYS A 140 -6.29 -7.62 6.22
CA LYS A 140 -5.31 -7.06 7.18
C LYS A 140 -5.22 -5.54 7.16
N LYS A 141 -5.34 -4.91 5.98
CA LYS A 141 -5.02 -3.49 5.79
C LYS A 141 -6.23 -2.62 5.52
N ALA A 142 -7.29 -3.17 4.94
CA ALA A 142 -8.47 -2.38 4.57
C ALA A 142 -9.13 -1.68 5.78
N PRO A 143 -9.31 -2.33 6.96
CA PRO A 143 -9.92 -1.64 8.10
C PRO A 143 -9.14 -0.40 8.57
N GLY A 144 -7.80 -0.48 8.57
CA GLY A 144 -6.94 0.66 8.91
C GLY A 144 -7.06 1.80 7.90
N MET A 145 -7.03 1.47 6.60
CA MET A 145 -7.18 2.46 5.53
C MET A 145 -8.56 3.14 5.57
N MET A 146 -9.62 2.38 5.83
CA MET A 146 -10.99 2.86 5.96
C MET A 146 -11.12 3.84 7.12
N LYS A 147 -10.57 3.48 8.29
CA LYS A 147 -10.55 4.35 9.46
C LYS A 147 -9.79 5.65 9.20
N ASP A 148 -8.65 5.59 8.53
CA ASP A 148 -7.86 6.77 8.18
C ASP A 148 -8.60 7.69 7.22
N LEU A 149 -9.27 7.13 6.21
CA LEU A 149 -10.09 7.88 5.27
C LEU A 149 -11.25 8.58 5.98
N ALA A 150 -12.02 7.84 6.79
CA ALA A 150 -13.13 8.38 7.55
C ALA A 150 -12.67 9.49 8.50
N THR A 151 -11.53 9.29 9.17
CA THR A 151 -10.95 10.29 10.07
C THR A 151 -10.54 11.57 9.33
N LYS A 152 -9.94 11.45 8.14
CA LYS A 152 -9.53 12.60 7.34
C LYS A 152 -10.74 13.41 6.87
N LEU A 153 -11.76 12.74 6.35
CA LEU A 153 -12.96 13.40 5.84
C LEU A 153 -13.76 14.09 6.95
N TRP A 154 -13.82 13.48 8.14
CA TRP A 154 -14.41 14.14 9.30
C TRP A 154 -13.62 15.39 9.70
N LYS A 155 -12.29 15.31 9.81
CA LYS A 155 -11.45 16.43 10.24
C LYS A 155 -11.39 17.58 9.25
N GLN A 156 -11.42 17.28 7.95
CA GLN A 156 -11.23 18.29 6.90
C GLN A 156 -12.56 18.88 6.40
N ALA A 157 -13.65 18.11 6.42
CA ALA A 157 -14.91 18.50 5.81
C ALA A 157 -16.14 18.28 6.70
N GLY A 158 -15.98 17.80 7.94
CA GLY A 158 -17.10 17.46 8.83
C GLY A 158 -17.98 16.33 8.31
N MET A 159 -17.52 15.58 7.30
CA MET A 159 -18.28 14.53 6.65
C MET A 159 -18.21 13.23 7.43
N ARG A 160 -19.37 12.60 7.63
CA ARG A 160 -19.44 11.21 8.10
C ARG A 160 -19.60 10.31 6.88
N ILE A 161 -18.78 9.29 6.80
CA ILE A 161 -18.87 8.28 5.76
C ILE A 161 -19.03 6.90 6.40
N PHE A 162 -19.81 6.05 5.74
CA PHE A 162 -19.92 4.63 6.04
C PHE A 162 -19.26 3.89 4.89
N ILE A 163 -18.31 3.00 5.18
CA ILE A 163 -17.59 2.26 4.17
C ILE A 163 -18.07 0.81 4.19
N LEU A 164 -18.72 0.42 3.10
CA LEU A 164 -19.01 -0.97 2.77
C LEU A 164 -17.79 -1.54 2.05
N SER A 165 -17.18 -2.55 2.66
CA SER A 165 -16.05 -3.26 2.06
C SER A 165 -16.45 -4.69 1.76
N ALA A 166 -16.09 -5.17 0.57
CA ALA A 166 -16.31 -6.54 0.16
C ALA A 166 -15.04 -7.11 -0.45
N TRP A 167 -14.73 -8.36 -0.17
CA TRP A 167 -13.63 -9.07 -0.81
C TRP A 167 -14.04 -10.51 -1.11
N LYS A 168 -13.47 -11.05 -2.20
CA LYS A 168 -13.61 -12.46 -2.56
C LYS A 168 -12.65 -13.30 -1.71
N THR A 169 -13.13 -14.43 -1.22
CA THR A 169 -12.33 -15.42 -0.49
C THR A 169 -11.84 -16.50 -1.49
N GLU A 170 -10.92 -17.37 -1.07
CA GLU A 170 -10.42 -18.50 -1.89
C GLU A 170 -11.53 -19.44 -2.37
N GLU A 171 -12.65 -19.48 -1.66
CA GLU A 171 -13.87 -20.24 -1.98
C GLU A 171 -14.83 -19.49 -2.94
N ASP A 172 -14.38 -18.41 -3.57
CA ASP A 172 -15.16 -17.48 -4.43
C ASP A 172 -16.38 -16.83 -3.74
N GLU A 173 -16.51 -17.01 -2.42
CA GLU A 173 -17.50 -16.32 -1.59
C GLU A 173 -17.13 -14.84 -1.35
N VAL A 174 -18.11 -13.96 -1.52
CA VAL A 174 -17.98 -12.53 -1.24
C VAL A 174 -18.32 -12.28 0.23
N ARG A 175 -17.34 -11.82 1.00
CA ARG A 175 -17.56 -11.38 2.40
C ARG A 175 -17.59 -9.87 2.48
N CYS A 176 -18.54 -9.34 3.24
CA CYS A 176 -18.75 -7.91 3.41
C CYS A 176 -18.54 -7.48 4.87
N LEU A 177 -17.91 -6.33 5.07
CA LEU A 177 -17.77 -5.67 6.35
C LEU A 177 -18.19 -4.20 6.19
N VAL A 178 -19.11 -3.75 7.04
CA VAL A 178 -19.54 -2.35 7.13
C VAL A 178 -18.78 -1.70 8.29
N THR A 179 -18.17 -0.54 8.06
CA THR A 179 -17.45 0.24 9.09
C THR A 179 -17.75 1.72 8.98
#